data_AF-A0A0C2PG89-F1
#
_entry.id   AF-A0A0C2PG89-F1
#
_cell.length_a   1.000
_cell.length_b   1.000
_cell.length_c   1.000
_cell.angle_alpha   90.00
_cell.angle_beta   90.00
_cell.angle_gamma   90.00
#
_symmetry.space_group_name_H-M   'P 1'
#
loop_
_entity.id
_entity.type
_entity.pdbx_description
1 polymer ?
#
loop_
_entity_poly.entity_id
_entity_poly.type
_entity_poly.pdbx_seq_one_letter_code
_entity_poly.pdbx_strand_id
1 'polypeptide(L)' 'LIIWDEVPMQNRYVIECVDRTLRDLLDVDDDFGGIPVLFGGDFRQTLPVIPHGSREQIV' A
#
# COMPACT_ATOMS: atom_id res chain seq x y z
N LEU A 1 11.21 -10.14 2.84
CA LEU A 1 11.03 -8.91 3.62
C LEU A 1 10.92 -7.75 2.65
N ILE A 2 9.78 -7.07 2.63
CA ILE A 2 9.55 -5.84 1.86
C ILE A 2 9.59 -4.68 2.87
N ILE A 3 10.38 -3.65 2.58
CA ILE A 3 10.39 -2.41 3.36
C ILE A 3 9.80 -1.34 2.46
N TRP A 4 8.72 -0.74 2.90
CA TRP A 4 8.01 0.28 2.15
C TRP A 4 8.00 1.55 2.97
N ASP A 5 8.73 2.57 2.51
CA ASP A 5 8.80 3.89 3.14
C ASP A 5 7.76 4.84 2.54
N GLU A 6 7.34 5.84 3.30
CA GLU A 6 6.29 6.81 2.92
C GLU A 6 4.96 6.17 2.48
N VAL A 7 4.59 5.06 3.12
CA VAL A 7 3.32 4.36 2.89
C VAL A 7 2.10 5.27 3.02
N PRO A 8 2.03 6.22 3.99
CA PRO A 8 0.90 7.14 4.11
C PRO A 8 0.66 8.02 2.89
N MET A 9 1.65 8.19 2.01
CA MET A 9 1.53 8.96 0.78
C MET A 9 0.97 8.14 -0.39
N GLN A 10 0.87 6.82 -0.25
CA GLN A 10 0.41 5.93 -1.31
C GLN A 10 -1.12 5.79 -1.30
N ASN A 11 -1.70 5.61 -2.49
CA ASN A 11 -3.11 5.29 -2.60
C ASN A 11 -3.34 3.84 -2.15
N ARG A 12 -4.46 3.59 -1.43
CA ARG A 12 -4.87 2.23 -0.99
C ARG A 12 -4.81 1.18 -2.12
N TYR A 13 -5.18 1.58 -3.35
CA TYR A 13 -5.19 0.68 -4.50
C TYR A 13 -3.79 0.17 -4.86
N VAL A 14 -2.73 0.94 -4.58
CA VAL A 14 -1.35 0.49 -4.81
C VAL A 14 -1.01 -0.65 -3.86
N ILE A 15 -1.38 -0.53 -2.58
CA ILE A 15 -1.13 -1.56 -1.57
C ILE A 15 -1.92 -2.83 -1.92
N GLU A 16 -3.20 -2.69 -2.26
CA GLU A 16 -4.07 -3.81 -2.67
C GLU A 16 -3.59 -4.51 -3.96
N CYS A 17 -3.13 -3.73 -4.95
CA CYS A 17 -2.58 -4.30 -6.18
C CYS A 17 -1.30 -5.09 -5.91
N VAL A 18 -0.42 -4.58 -5.06
CA VAL A 18 0.82 -5.27 -4.68
C VAL A 18 0.51 -6.56 -3.93
N ASP A 19 -0.38 -6.51 -2.94
CA ASP A 19 -0.84 -7.68 -2.18
C ASP A 19 -1.39 -8.76 -3.11
N ARG A 20 -2.36 -8.42 -3.95
CA ARG A 20 -2.95 -9.34 -4.94
C ARG A 20 -1.88 -9.91 -5.89
N THR A 21 -0.99 -9.07 -6.39
CA THR A 21 0.08 -9.52 -7.32
C THR A 21 1.01 -10.52 -6.63
N LEU A 22 1.36 -10.30 -5.36
CA LEU A 22 2.23 -11.21 -4.62
C LEU A 22 1.54 -12.52 -4.29
N ARG A 23 0.25 -12.50 -3.93
CA ARG A 23 -0.55 -13.71 -3.76
C ARG A 23 -0.62 -14.52 -5.06
N ASP A 24 -0.91 -13.86 -6.18
CA ASP A 24 -1.01 -14.47 -7.50
C ASP A 24 0.33 -15.06 -7.98
N LEU A 25 1.46 -14.38 -7.71
CA LEU A 25 2.79 -14.82 -8.13
C LEU A 25 3.34 -15.98 -7.28
N LEU A 26 2.99 -16.01 -5.99
CA LEU A 26 3.51 -17.01 -5.05
C LEU A 26 2.57 -18.19 -4.86
N ASP A 27 1.35 -18.12 -5.40
CA ASP A 27 0.29 -19.12 -5.22
C ASP A 27 0.01 -19.39 -3.73
N VAL A 28 0.04 -18.32 -2.94
CA VAL A 28 -0.14 -18.32 -1.48
C VAL A 28 -1.17 -17.25 -1.13
N ASP A 29 -2.22 -17.65 -0.41
CA ASP A 29 -3.34 -16.76 -0.04
C ASP A 29 -3.11 -15.96 1.27
N ASP A 30 -1.88 -15.96 1.77
CA ASP A 30 -1.48 -15.11 2.90
C ASP A 30 -1.26 -13.65 2.45
N ASP A 31 -1.34 -12.70 3.37
CA ASP A 31 -1.03 -11.29 3.09
C ASP A 31 0.35 -11.13 2.47
N PHE A 32 0.42 -10.38 1.36
CA PHE A 32 1.61 -10.17 0.53
C PHE A 32 2.28 -11.48 0.10
N GLY A 33 1.48 -12.54 -0.10
CA GLY A 33 1.95 -13.89 -0.42
C GLY A 33 2.87 -14.48 0.65
N GLY A 34 2.65 -14.11 1.92
CA GLY A 34 3.44 -14.57 3.07
C GLY A 34 4.79 -13.87 3.21
N ILE A 35 5.09 -12.85 2.40
CA ILE A 35 6.32 -12.06 2.53
C ILE A 35 6.14 -11.08 3.71
N PRO A 36 7.05 -11.07 4.71
CA PRO A 36 7.01 -10.06 5.76
C PRO A 36 7.13 -8.65 5.16
N VAL A 37 6.21 -7.75 5.52
CA VAL A 37 6.23 -6.35 5.07
C VAL A 37 6.38 -5.42 6.26
N LEU A 38 7.30 -4.46 6.15
CA LEU A 38 7.50 -3.37 7.10
C LEU A 38 7.06 -2.06 6.45
N PHE A 39 5.98 -1.47 6.97
CA PHE A 39 5.51 -0.15 6.57
C PHE A 39 6.19 0.93 7.42
N GLY A 40 6.86 1.86 6.74
CA GLY A 40 7.46 3.07 7.27
C GLY A 40 6.85 4.31 6.63
N GLY A 41 7.05 5.45 7.28
CA GLY A 41 6.57 6.75 6.84
C GLY A 41 6.11 7.61 8.02
N ASP A 42 5.99 8.92 7.79
CA ASP A 42 5.43 9.82 8.79
C ASP A 42 3.92 9.99 8.54
N PHE A 43 3.09 9.41 9.41
CA PHE A 43 1.62 9.59 9.34
C PHE A 43 1.17 11.03 9.59
N ARG A 44 2.07 11.91 10.05
CA ARG A 44 1.82 13.36 10.19
C ARG A 44 2.22 14.14 8.93
N GLN A 45 2.77 13.49 7.92
CA GLN A 45 3.01 14.05 6.59
C GLN A 45 1.68 14.21 5.85
N THR A 46 1.59 15.20 4.96
CA THR A 46 0.37 15.46 4.18
C THR A 46 -0.14 14.20 3.48
N LEU A 47 -1.46 13.98 3.59
CA LEU A 47 -2.21 12.89 2.95
C LEU A 47 -1.86 12.74 1.45
N PRO A 48 -2.13 11.56 0.84
CA PRO A 48 -1.88 11.34 -0.57
C PRO A 48 -2.46 12.47 -1.43
N VAL A 49 -1.62 13.12 -2.23
CA VAL A 49 -2.07 14.18 -3.13
C VAL A 49 -2.64 13.51 -4.38
N ILE A 50 -3.97 13.55 -4.52
CA ILE A 50 -4.68 13.07 -5.71
C ILE A 50 -5.16 14.29 -6.49
N PRO A 51 -4.52 14.65 -7.62
CA PRO A 51 -4.99 15.75 -8.46
C PRO A 51 -6.43 15.48 -8.91
N HIS A 52 -7.33 16.43 -8.67
CA HIS A 52 -8.77 16.29 -8.94
C HIS A 52 -9.46 15.14 -8.16
N GLY A 53 -8.86 14.68 -7.06
CA GLY A 53 -9.43 13.65 -6.20
C GLY A 53 -10.67 14.13 -5.44
N SER A 54 -11.66 13.25 -5.33
CA SER A 54 -12.81 13.40 -4.45
C SER A 54 -12.41 13.13 -2.99
N ARG A 55 -13.20 13.64 -2.03
CA ARG A 55 -12.89 13.48 -0.60
C ARG A 55 -12.84 12.01 -0.19
N GLU A 56 -13.64 11.17 -0.84
CA GLU A 56 -13.73 9.73 -0.63
C GLU A 56 -12.47 8.97 -1.08
N GLN A 57 -11.64 9.56 -1.93
CA GLN A 57 -10.38 8.97 -2.41
C GLN A 57 -9.17 9.32 -1.52
N ILE A 58 -9.31 10.33 -0.68
CA ILE A 58 -8.25 10.85 0.21
C ILE A 58 -8.46 10.35 1.65
N VAL A 59 -9.66 9.85 1.98
CA VAL A 59 -10.07 9.33 3.30
C VAL A 59 -10.08 7.81 3.32
#